data_AF-A0A2E9N327-F1
#
_entry.id   AF-A0A2E9N327-F1
#
_cell.length_a   1.000
_cell.length_b   1.000
_cell.length_c   1.000
_cell.angle_alpha   90.00
_cell.angle_beta   90.00
_cell.angle_gamma   90.00
#
_symmetry.space_group_name_H-M   'P 1'
#
loop_
_entity.id
_entity.type
_entity.pdbx_description
1 polymer ?
#
loop_
_entity_poly.entity_id
_entity_poly.type
_entity_poly.pdbx_seq_one_letter_code
_entity_poly.pdbx_strand_id
1 'polypeptide(L)'
;MTSHPNLAGITSNSALTEHPPHHRPGLRGPIDPTSESRAAFVRRVDGRTLTFEPAPGSPGVALIRDGETGSLWQVLTGQAVEGELFGERLERLPSHYSFWFAWSDFHPRTELYGDATA
;
A
#
# COMPACT_ATOMS: atom_id res chain seq x y z
N MET A 1 -5.46 36.55 -27.18
CA MET A 1 -5.96 35.44 -28.04
C MET A 1 -4.86 34.39 -28.08
N THR A 2 -5.19 33.16 -27.63
CA THR A 2 -4.62 31.84 -28.04
C THR A 2 -3.11 31.61 -27.90
N SER A 3 -2.58 30.49 -27.39
CA SER A 3 -3.15 29.18 -27.01
C SER A 3 -2.09 28.45 -26.17
N HIS A 4 -2.51 27.72 -25.13
CA HIS A 4 -1.68 26.68 -24.51
C HIS A 4 -1.63 25.45 -25.43
N PRO A 5 -0.52 24.70 -25.47
CA PRO A 5 -0.55 23.29 -25.84
C PRO A 5 -0.41 22.38 -24.61
N ASN A 6 -1.20 21.32 -24.65
CA ASN A 6 -1.37 20.26 -23.66
C ASN A 6 -0.52 19.02 -24.02
N LEU A 7 -0.31 18.12 -23.05
CA LEU A 7 0.45 16.87 -23.05
C LEU A 7 0.26 15.94 -24.26
N ALA A 8 1.32 15.22 -24.64
CA ALA A 8 1.27 13.80 -25.02
C ALA A 8 2.67 13.12 -24.97
N GLY A 9 2.77 12.11 -24.10
CA GLY A 9 3.59 10.88 -24.17
C GLY A 9 5.00 10.88 -24.79
N ILE A 10 5.99 10.51 -23.96
CA ILE A 10 7.04 9.58 -24.39
C ILE A 10 7.25 8.54 -23.27
N THR A 11 6.88 7.31 -23.60
CA THR A 11 7.26 6.07 -22.93
C THR A 11 8.78 5.89 -22.96
N SER A 12 9.41 5.50 -21.85
CA SER A 12 10.67 4.77 -21.91
C SER A 12 10.68 3.66 -20.88
N ASN A 13 10.50 2.45 -21.41
CA ASN A 13 10.76 1.19 -20.76
C ASN A 13 12.25 0.90 -20.99
N SER A 14 13.07 0.95 -19.94
CA SER A 14 14.42 0.40 -19.99
C SER A 14 14.54 -0.66 -18.90
N ALA A 15 14.47 -1.91 -19.35
CA ALA A 15 14.93 -3.05 -18.58
C ALA A 15 16.43 -2.89 -18.31
N LEU A 16 16.80 -2.87 -17.03
CA LEU A 16 18.15 -3.20 -16.60
C LEU A 16 18.03 -4.27 -15.51
N THR A 17 18.60 -5.42 -15.82
CA THR A 17 18.75 -6.57 -14.95
C THR A 17 19.67 -6.20 -13.79
N GLU A 18 19.14 -6.18 -12.57
CA GLU A 18 19.97 -6.16 -11.36
C GLU A 18 19.60 -7.34 -10.47
N HIS A 19 20.62 -8.12 -10.11
CA HIS A 19 20.51 -9.24 -9.16
C HIS A 19 20.14 -8.72 -7.76
N PRO A 20 19.23 -9.38 -7.02
CA PRO A 20 18.66 -8.81 -5.81
C PRO A 20 19.61 -8.97 -4.61
N PRO A 21 19.80 -7.94 -3.77
CA PRO A 21 20.31 -8.15 -2.42
C PRO A 21 19.21 -8.79 -1.55
N HIS A 22 19.62 -9.70 -0.67
CA HIS A 22 18.75 -10.46 0.24
C HIS A 22 17.89 -9.52 1.13
N HIS A 23 16.67 -9.23 0.69
CA HIS A 23 15.73 -8.38 1.40
C HIS A 23 14.88 -9.22 2.36
N ARG A 24 14.92 -8.89 3.65
CA ARG A 24 13.97 -9.41 4.66
C ARG A 24 12.56 -8.94 4.26
N PRO A 25 11.50 -9.76 4.44
CA PRO A 25 10.15 -9.38 4.03
C PRO A 25 9.63 -8.29 4.98
N GLY A 26 9.84 -7.03 4.58
CA GLY A 26 9.12 -5.88 5.12
C GLY A 26 7.76 -5.82 4.46
N LEU A 27 6.71 -5.80 5.27
CA LEU A 27 5.30 -5.77 4.87
C LEU A 27 5.02 -4.60 3.91
N ARG A 28 5.02 -4.85 2.60
CA ARG A 28 4.36 -3.96 1.63
C ARG A 28 2.87 -4.25 1.73
N GLY A 29 2.10 -3.27 2.22
CA GLY A 29 0.64 -3.37 2.18
C GLY A 29 0.14 -3.55 0.73
N PRO A 30 -1.00 -4.24 0.53
CA PRO A 30 -1.57 -4.41 -0.81
C PRO A 30 -1.87 -3.04 -1.43
N ILE A 31 -1.43 -2.83 -2.67
CA ILE A 31 -1.81 -1.68 -3.48
C ILE A 31 -2.85 -2.20 -4.46
N ASP A 32 -4.05 -1.59 -4.49
CA ASP A 32 -4.94 -1.76 -5.63
C ASP A 32 -4.34 -0.98 -6.81
N PRO A 33 -3.89 -1.62 -7.90
CA PRO A 33 -3.16 -0.92 -8.97
C PRO A 33 -4.03 0.09 -9.74
N THR A 34 -5.35 0.05 -9.55
CA THR A 34 -6.31 0.98 -10.16
C THR A 34 -6.70 2.14 -9.25
N SER A 35 -6.57 1.97 -7.94
CA SER A 35 -6.95 2.95 -6.94
C SER A 35 -5.76 3.11 -6.01
N GLU A 36 -5.05 4.24 -6.11
CA GLU A 36 -4.00 4.66 -5.17
C GLU A 36 -4.51 4.79 -3.70
N SER A 37 -5.72 4.31 -3.41
CA SER A 37 -6.32 4.15 -2.10
C SER A 37 -5.54 3.12 -1.28
N ARG A 38 -4.99 3.57 -0.16
CA ARG A 38 -4.23 2.72 0.76
C ARG A 38 -4.75 2.90 2.17
N ALA A 39 -4.85 1.78 2.88
CA ALA A 39 -5.33 1.70 4.24
C ALA A 39 -4.28 1.01 5.10
N ALA A 40 -4.09 1.51 6.32
CA ALA A 40 -3.27 0.87 7.33
C ALA A 40 -4.17 0.39 8.47
N PHE A 41 -3.89 -0.81 8.99
CA PHE A 41 -4.68 -1.41 10.05
C PHE A 41 -3.78 -2.04 11.12
N VAL A 42 -4.30 -2.11 12.35
CA VAL A 42 -3.73 -2.95 13.39
C VAL A 42 -3.96 -4.41 13.01
N ARG A 43 -2.88 -5.19 12.89
CA ARG A 43 -2.95 -6.61 12.54
C ARG A 43 -3.34 -7.53 13.71
N ARG A 44 -3.95 -6.99 14.77
CA ARG A 44 -4.34 -7.77 15.95
C ARG A 44 -5.85 -7.83 16.06
N VAL A 45 -6.37 -9.05 16.23
CA VAL A 45 -7.78 -9.35 16.46
C VAL A 45 -7.83 -10.34 17.62
N ASP A 46 -8.59 -10.04 18.67
CA ASP A 46 -8.74 -10.86 19.88
C ASP A 46 -7.40 -11.35 20.48
N GLY A 47 -6.41 -10.47 20.56
CA GLY A 47 -5.08 -10.79 21.09
C GLY A 47 -4.19 -11.62 20.17
N ARG A 48 -4.72 -12.16 19.07
CA ARG A 48 -3.96 -12.85 18.03
C ARG A 48 -3.35 -11.83 17.07
N THR A 49 -2.14 -12.10 16.61
CA THR A 49 -1.48 -11.29 15.58
C THR A 49 -1.63 -12.02 14.25
N LEU A 50 -2.29 -11.39 13.29
CA LEU A 50 -2.56 -11.96 11.99
C LEU A 50 -1.43 -11.65 11.00
N THR A 51 -1.16 -12.60 10.12
CA THR A 51 -0.32 -12.45 8.92
C THR A 51 -1.23 -12.43 7.71
N PHE A 52 -0.90 -11.63 6.69
CA PHE A 52 -1.78 -11.43 5.53
C PHE A 52 -1.02 -11.67 4.23
N GLU A 53 -1.67 -12.40 3.32
CA GLU A 53 -1.20 -12.60 1.95
C GLU A 53 -2.26 -12.11 0.95
N PRO A 54 -1.86 -11.59 -0.23
CA PRO A 54 -2.79 -11.22 -1.28
C PRO A 54 -3.69 -12.38 -1.68
N ALA A 55 -4.98 -12.10 -1.88
CA ALA A 55 -5.95 -13.07 -2.37
C ALA A 55 -6.59 -12.60 -3.69
N PRO A 56 -7.01 -13.53 -4.57
CA PRO A 56 -7.72 -13.17 -5.80
C PRO A 56 -8.99 -12.38 -5.47
N GLY A 57 -9.15 -11.23 -6.12
CA GLY A 57 -10.34 -10.39 -6.04
C GLY A 57 -10.91 -10.08 -7.42
N SER A 58 -12.01 -9.34 -7.45
CA SER A 58 -12.56 -8.78 -8.69
C SER A 58 -11.97 -7.39 -8.96
N PRO A 59 -12.01 -6.88 -10.21
CA PRO A 59 -11.55 -5.52 -10.50
C PRO A 59 -12.18 -4.48 -9.55
N GLY A 60 -11.34 -3.65 -8.92
CA GLY A 60 -11.74 -2.65 -7.93
C GLY A 60 -12.01 -3.21 -6.53
N VAL A 61 -11.84 -4.51 -6.29
CA VAL A 61 -12.00 -5.16 -4.99
C VAL A 61 -10.73 -5.91 -4.64
N ALA A 62 -9.87 -5.27 -3.84
CA ALA A 62 -8.67 -5.90 -3.31
C ALA A 62 -9.01 -6.75 -2.07
N LEU A 63 -8.55 -8.01 -2.08
CA LEU A 63 -8.75 -8.97 -1.00
C LEU A 63 -7.40 -9.46 -0.46
N ILE A 64 -7.37 -9.74 0.84
CA ILE A 64 -6.25 -10.42 1.52
C ILE A 64 -6.79 -11.58 2.34
N ARG A 65 -5.98 -12.62 2.52
CA ARG A 65 -6.28 -13.76 3.37
C ARG A 65 -5.37 -13.75 4.58
N ASP A 66 -5.91 -13.98 5.78
CA ASP A 66 -5.06 -14.18 6.95
C ASP A 66 -4.55 -15.62 7.05
N GLY A 67 -3.34 -15.80 7.57
CA GLY A 67 -2.69 -17.12 7.68
C GLY A 67 -3.20 -17.98 8.83
N GLU A 68 -3.75 -17.36 9.87
CA GLU A 68 -4.06 -18.02 11.14
C GLU A 68 -5.44 -18.69 11.14
N THR A 69 -6.41 -18.07 10.47
CA THR A 69 -7.80 -18.53 10.38
C THR A 69 -8.23 -18.79 8.94
N GLY A 70 -7.46 -18.30 7.97
CA GLY A 70 -7.83 -18.39 6.57
C GLY A 70 -8.99 -17.50 6.19
N SER A 71 -9.37 -16.51 7.01
CA SER A 71 -10.46 -15.59 6.69
C SER A 71 -10.05 -14.63 5.57
N LEU A 72 -11.04 -14.22 4.78
CA LEU A 72 -10.85 -13.32 3.64
C LEU A 72 -11.30 -11.92 4.02
N TRP A 73 -10.49 -10.92 3.70
CA TRP A 73 -10.69 -9.55 4.14
C TRP A 73 -10.68 -8.58 2.97
N GLN A 74 -11.62 -7.64 2.98
CA GLN A 74 -11.62 -6.49 2.07
C GLN A 74 -10.58 -5.45 2.50
N VAL A 75 -9.61 -5.18 1.64
CA VAL A 75 -8.45 -4.33 1.95
C VAL A 75 -8.85 -2.89 2.28
N LEU A 76 -9.86 -2.32 1.61
CA LEU A 76 -10.21 -0.91 1.82
C LEU A 76 -10.92 -0.68 3.16
N THR A 77 -11.80 -1.61 3.53
CA THR A 77 -12.69 -1.49 4.70
C THR A 77 -12.13 -2.15 5.94
N GLY A 78 -11.19 -3.09 5.78
CA GLY A 78 -10.67 -3.94 6.84
C GLY A 78 -11.66 -4.98 7.34
N GLN A 79 -12.74 -5.24 6.60
CA GLN A 79 -13.79 -6.17 7.02
C GLN A 79 -13.53 -7.59 6.52
N ALA A 80 -13.66 -8.56 7.41
CA ALA A 80 -13.69 -9.97 7.06
C ALA A 80 -15.03 -10.30 6.36
N VAL A 81 -14.92 -10.78 5.12
CA VAL A 81 -16.06 -11.11 4.25
C VAL A 81 -16.32 -12.60 4.14
N GLU A 82 -15.37 -13.45 4.53
CA GLU A 82 -15.51 -14.91 4.55
C GLU A 82 -14.60 -15.51 5.63
N GLY A 83 -14.92 -16.73 6.08
CA GLY A 83 -14.09 -17.49 7.02
C GLY A 83 -14.51 -17.38 8.49
N GLU A 84 -13.62 -17.85 9.38
CA GLU A 84 -13.85 -17.90 10.84
C GLU A 84 -14.19 -16.52 11.42
N LEU A 85 -13.50 -15.48 10.93
CA LEU A 85 -13.63 -14.12 11.44
C LEU A 85 -14.69 -13.31 10.68
N PHE A 86 -15.61 -13.95 9.96
CA PHE A 86 -16.65 -13.26 9.18
C PHE A 86 -17.37 -12.18 10.00
N GLY A 87 -17.44 -10.96 9.44
CA GLY A 87 -18.09 -9.82 10.08
C GLY A 87 -17.17 -8.98 10.97
N GLU A 88 -16.02 -9.52 11.39
CA GLU A 88 -15.02 -8.76 12.14
C GLU A 88 -14.41 -7.66 11.29
N ARG A 89 -13.88 -6.64 11.96
CA ARG A 89 -13.25 -5.49 11.33
C ARG A 89 -11.93 -5.14 11.99
N LEU A 90 -10.88 -5.03 11.18
CA LEU A 90 -9.58 -4.54 11.63
C LEU A 90 -9.67 -3.08 12.06
N GLU A 91 -8.99 -2.75 13.16
CA GLU A 91 -8.85 -1.37 13.61
C GLU A 91 -8.01 -0.57 12.62
N ARG A 92 -8.56 0.53 12.09
CA ARG A 92 -7.88 1.39 11.13
C ARG A 92 -6.90 2.32 11.83
N LEU A 93 -5.67 2.36 11.34
CA LEU A 93 -4.66 3.33 11.76
C LEU A 93 -4.87 4.65 11.01
N PRO A 94 -4.74 5.80 11.69
CA PRO A 94 -4.70 7.09 11.01
C PRO A 94 -3.47 7.14 10.12
N SER A 95 -3.69 7.26 8.80
CA SER A 95 -2.63 7.32 7.80
C SER A 95 -2.94 8.42 6.80
N HIS A 96 -1.92 9.15 6.38
CA HIS A 96 -2.03 10.15 5.32
C HIS A 96 -0.88 9.98 4.33
N TYR A 97 -1.15 10.30 3.07
CA TYR A 97 -0.11 10.37 2.03
C TYR A 97 0.31 11.82 1.90
N SER A 98 1.63 12.05 1.95
CA SER A 98 2.23 13.34 1.69
C SER A 98 3.39 13.17 0.73
N PHE A 99 3.50 14.10 -0.21
CA PHE A 99 4.76 14.27 -0.93
C PHE A 99 5.85 14.74 0.04
N TRP A 100 7.08 14.29 -0.17
CA TRP A 100 8.20 14.62 0.72
C TRP A 100 8.40 16.14 0.87
N PHE A 101 8.19 16.92 -0.20
CA PHE A 101 8.34 18.39 -0.17
C PHE A 101 7.25 19.08 0.66
N ALA A 102 6.00 18.59 0.58
CA ALA A 102 4.92 19.10 1.41
C ALA A 102 5.15 18.73 2.89
N TRP A 103 5.64 17.52 3.14
CA TRP A 103 6.00 17.08 4.48
C TRP A 103 7.10 17.95 5.11
N SER A 104 8.14 18.31 4.36
CA SER A 104 9.23 19.15 4.88
C SER A 104 8.77 20.56 5.28
N ASP A 105 7.76 21.12 4.61
CA ASP A 105 7.18 22.42 4.99
C ASP A 105 6.49 22.37 6.36
N PHE A 106 5.78 21.28 6.67
CA PHE A 106 5.12 21.09 7.96
C PHE A 106 6.05 20.55 9.06
N HIS A 107 7.11 19.85 8.67
CA HIS A 107 8.06 19.20 9.58
C HIS A 107 9.51 19.58 9.25
N PRO A 108 9.93 20.83 9.53
CA PRO A 108 11.20 21.39 9.07
C PRO A 108 12.45 20.78 9.72
N ARG A 109 12.28 19.96 10.77
CA ARG A 109 13.38 19.18 11.39
C ARG A 109 13.59 17.81 10.75
N THR A 110 12.79 17.45 9.75
CA THR A 110 12.95 16.19 9.04
C THR A 110 14.22 16.24 8.20
N GLU A 111 15.13 15.30 8.44
CA GLU A 111 16.31 15.13 7.61
C GLU A 111 15.95 14.31 6.36
N LEU A 112 16.36 14.79 5.18
CA LEU A 112 16.23 14.08 3.92
C LEU A 112 17.52 13.31 3.63
N TYR A 113 17.40 12.01 3.45
CA TYR A 113 18.50 11.13 3.06
C TYR A 113 18.31 10.75 1.59
N GLY A 114 19.31 11.02 0.77
CA GLY A 114 19.37 10.61 -0.63
C GLY A 114 20.79 10.17 -0.97
N ASP A 115 20.92 9.34 -2.01
CA ASP A 115 22.23 8.90 -2.46
C ASP A 115 23.01 10.09 -3.04
N ALA A 116 24.22 10.32 -2.51
CA ALA A 116 25.13 11.33 -3.02
C ALA A 116 25.81 10.80 -4.29
N THR A 117 25.08 10.78 -5.39
CA THR A 117 25.67 10.55 -6.72
C THR A 117 25.10 11.59 -7.68
N ALA A 118 25.92 12.62 -7.91
CA ALA A 118 25.79 13.59 -8.98
C ALA A 118 26.51 13.08 -10.25
#